data_AF-A0A971J6M4-F1
#
_entry.id   AF-A0A971J6M4-F1
#
_cell.length_a   1.000
_cell.length_b   1.000
_cell.length_c   1.000
_cell.angle_alpha   90.00
_cell.angle_beta   90.00
_cell.angle_gamma   90.00
#
_symmetry.space_group_name_H-M   'P 1'
#
loop_
_entity.id
_entity.type
_entity.pdbx_description
1 polymer ?
#
loop_
_entity_poly.entity_id
_entity_poly.type
_entity_poly.pdbx_seq_one_letter_code
_entity_poly.pdbx_strand_id
1 'polypeptide(L)'
;EHYLPLLKARPRSVFNARPVKEAGLPAELEQYAQKLSDPHRGMVRLLRLVAFDHSLEKVLDAVRTAASKGQYSVDVVQYYLNREEVPVKLKPLGPEVEPVDLKAYDSLWAGGGFN
;
A
#
# COMPACT_ATOMS: atom_id res chain seq x y z
N GLU A 1 -4.14 -17.36 24.13
CA GLU A 1 -2.77 -17.73 23.72
C GLU A 1 -2.28 -16.90 22.52
N HIS A 2 -1.39 -15.93 22.75
CA HIS A 2 -0.76 -15.14 21.69
C HIS A 2 0.60 -15.74 21.33
N TYR A 3 0.67 -16.45 20.19
CA TYR A 3 1.89 -17.06 19.65
C TYR A 3 2.83 -16.06 18.93
N LEU A 4 2.35 -14.85 18.62
CA LEU A 4 3.09 -13.80 17.91
C LEU A 4 4.41 -13.36 18.59
N PRO A 5 4.49 -13.18 19.92
CA PRO A 5 5.75 -12.86 20.61
C PRO A 5 6.81 -13.96 20.45
N LEU A 6 6.40 -15.24 20.44
CA LEU A 6 7.30 -16.38 20.22
C LEU A 6 7.83 -16.40 18.79
N LEU A 7 6.99 -16.06 17.80
CA LEU A 7 7.38 -15.94 16.40
C LEU A 7 8.33 -14.76 16.17
N LYS A 8 8.18 -13.66 16.92
CA LYS A 8 9.12 -12.53 16.89
C LYS A 8 10.51 -12.92 17.38
N ALA A 9 10.60 -13.77 18.41
CA ALA A 9 11.86 -14.28 18.94
C ALA A 9 12.52 -15.31 17.99
N ARG A 10 11.73 -16.10 17.27
CA ARG A 10 12.21 -17.14 16.34
C ARG A 10 11.52 -17.03 14.96
N PRO A 11 11.94 -16.08 14.11
CA PRO A 11 11.29 -15.84 12.82
C PRO A 11 11.45 -17.01 11.84
N ARG A 12 12.50 -17.83 11.97
CA ARG A 12 12.71 -19.02 11.12
C ARG A 12 11.61 -20.08 11.29
N SER A 13 10.94 -20.13 12.44
CA SER A 13 9.92 -21.14 12.75
C SER A 13 8.54 -20.79 12.20
N VAL A 14 8.38 -19.62 11.56
CA VAL A 14 7.07 -19.08 11.18
C VAL A 14 6.34 -19.94 10.16
N PHE A 15 7.04 -20.39 9.10
CA PHE A 15 6.44 -21.26 8.07
C PHE A 15 6.11 -22.68 8.58
N ASN A 16 6.77 -23.12 9.65
CA ASN A 16 6.57 -24.45 10.25
C ASN A 16 5.68 -24.42 11.50
N ALA A 17 5.25 -23.24 11.94
CA ALA A 17 4.45 -23.09 13.14
C ALA A 17 3.04 -23.63 12.89
N ARG A 18 2.61 -24.59 13.73
CA ARG A 18 1.22 -25.09 13.79
C ARG A 18 0.17 -23.96 13.77
N PRO A 19 0.28 -22.89 14.59
CA PRO A 19 -0.74 -21.84 14.59
C PRO A 19 -0.89 -21.08 13.27
N VAL A 20 0.17 -20.99 12.46
CA VAL A 20 0.10 -20.33 11.14
C VAL A 20 -0.64 -21.21 10.13
N LYS A 21 -0.43 -22.53 10.21
CA LYS A 21 -1.11 -23.52 9.37
C LYS A 21 -2.59 -23.66 9.74
N GLU A 22 -2.91 -23.62 11.03
CA GLU A 22 -4.28 -23.66 11.54
C GLU A 22 -5.06 -22.37 11.27
N ALA A 23 -4.37 -21.23 11.12
CA ALA A 23 -4.99 -19.95 10.79
C ALA A 23 -5.54 -19.85 9.35
N GLY A 24 -5.35 -20.87 8.50
CA GLY A 24 -5.98 -20.95 7.18
C GLY A 24 -5.62 -19.78 6.26
N LEU A 25 -4.36 -19.33 6.29
CA LEU A 25 -3.93 -18.19 5.49
C LEU A 25 -3.88 -18.57 3.99
N PRO A 26 -4.33 -17.68 3.09
CA PRO A 26 -4.23 -17.88 1.65
C PRO A 26 -2.79 -18.06 1.19
N ALA A 27 -2.56 -19.01 0.27
CA ALA A 27 -1.24 -19.26 -0.32
C ALA A 27 -0.62 -18.02 -1.00
N GLU A 28 -1.45 -17.07 -1.45
CA GLU A 28 -1.04 -15.79 -2.02
C GLU A 28 -0.17 -14.98 -1.04
N LEU A 29 -0.51 -14.98 0.26
CA LEU A 29 0.26 -14.29 1.29
C LEU A 29 1.61 -14.95 1.53
N GLU A 30 1.65 -16.28 1.51
CA GLU A 30 2.90 -17.04 1.67
C GLU A 30 3.85 -16.79 0.49
N GLN A 31 3.33 -16.81 -0.73
CA GLN A 31 4.09 -16.52 -1.95
C GLN A 31 4.61 -15.09 -1.96
N TYR A 32 3.81 -14.13 -1.50
CA TYR A 32 4.26 -12.75 -1.36
C TYR A 32 5.35 -12.65 -0.30
N ALA A 33 5.17 -13.25 0.88
CA ALA A 33 6.17 -13.27 1.95
C ALA A 33 7.51 -13.86 1.49
N GLN A 34 7.51 -14.90 0.65
CA GLN A 34 8.74 -15.48 0.08
C GLN A 34 9.49 -14.54 -0.88
N LYS A 35 8.79 -13.61 -1.54
CA LYS A 35 9.39 -12.62 -2.46
C LYS A 35 9.98 -11.40 -1.74
N LEU A 36 9.74 -11.24 -0.44
CA LEU A 36 10.36 -10.19 0.34
C LEU A 36 11.85 -10.46 0.55
N SER A 37 12.62 -9.38 0.75
CA SER A 37 14.05 -9.47 1.08
C SER A 37 14.33 -10.32 2.33
N ASP A 38 13.43 -10.28 3.31
CA ASP A 38 13.48 -11.08 4.54
C ASP A 38 12.16 -11.88 4.70
N PRO A 39 12.06 -13.09 4.13
CA PRO A 39 10.81 -13.86 4.12
C PRO A 39 10.25 -14.16 5.50
N HIS A 40 11.13 -14.54 6.42
CA HIS A 40 10.77 -14.94 7.78
C HIS A 40 10.25 -13.76 8.62
N ARG A 41 10.97 -12.63 8.61
CA ARG A 41 10.56 -11.44 9.37
C ARG A 41 9.39 -10.73 8.70
N GLY A 42 9.34 -10.72 7.37
CA GLY A 42 8.23 -10.20 6.60
C GLY A 42 6.93 -10.89 6.95
N MET A 43 6.93 -12.23 6.99
CA MET A 43 5.76 -13.02 7.37
C MET A 43 5.29 -12.70 8.80
N VAL A 44 6.19 -12.58 9.79
CA VAL A 44 5.79 -12.18 11.16
C VAL A 44 5.12 -10.81 11.18
N ARG A 45 5.66 -9.84 10.44
CA ARG A 45 5.09 -8.49 10.38
C ARG A 45 3.73 -8.50 9.67
N LEU A 46 3.57 -9.27 8.60
CA LEU A 46 2.28 -9.46 7.92
C LEU A 46 1.25 -10.13 8.83
N LEU A 47 1.64 -11.21 9.53
CA LEU A 47 0.78 -11.87 10.51
C LEU A 47 0.35 -10.93 11.64
N ARG A 48 1.25 -10.04 12.07
CA ARG A 48 0.91 -9.02 13.07
C ARG A 48 -0.16 -8.06 12.54
N LEU A 49 -0.02 -7.59 11.30
CA LEU A 49 -1.00 -6.70 10.66
C LEU A 49 -2.38 -7.38 10.53
N VAL A 50 -2.41 -8.64 10.12
CA VAL A 50 -3.65 -9.43 10.00
C VAL A 50 -4.28 -9.73 11.37
N ALA A 51 -3.47 -10.03 12.39
CA ALA A 51 -3.97 -10.48 13.69
C ALA A 51 -4.43 -9.34 14.61
N PHE A 52 -3.89 -8.13 14.44
CA PHE A 52 -4.15 -7.02 15.36
C PHE A 52 -4.87 -5.83 14.72
N ASP A 53 -4.60 -5.51 13.47
CA ASP A 53 -4.94 -4.19 12.93
C ASP A 53 -6.02 -4.24 11.83
N HIS A 54 -6.10 -5.31 11.03
CA HIS A 54 -6.96 -5.35 9.83
C HIS A 54 -7.57 -6.72 9.55
N SER A 55 -8.75 -6.73 8.91
CA SER A 55 -9.34 -7.97 8.40
C SER A 55 -8.46 -8.61 7.32
N LEU A 56 -8.44 -9.94 7.26
CA LEU A 56 -7.65 -10.71 6.30
C LEU A 56 -7.87 -10.24 4.85
N GLU A 57 -9.11 -9.89 4.50
CA GLU A 57 -9.48 -9.41 3.17
C GLU A 57 -8.81 -8.09 2.77
N LYS A 58 -8.75 -7.11 3.69
CA LYS A 58 -8.07 -5.83 3.43
C LYS A 58 -6.58 -6.02 3.20
N VAL A 59 -5.96 -6.93 3.96
CA VAL A 59 -4.52 -7.24 3.81
C VAL A 59 -4.26 -7.95 2.49
N LEU A 60 -5.16 -8.86 2.07
CA LEU A 60 -5.05 -9.50 0.76
C LEU A 60 -5.13 -8.49 -0.38
N ASP A 61 -6.06 -7.55 -0.32
CA ASP A 61 -6.22 -6.54 -1.37
C ASP A 61 -4.99 -5.59 -1.45
N ALA A 62 -4.47 -5.19 -0.29
CA ALA A 62 -3.22 -4.44 -0.20
C ALA A 62 -2.02 -5.22 -0.77
N VAL A 63 -1.93 -6.53 -0.48
CA VAL A 63 -0.87 -7.40 -1.00
C VAL A 63 -1.00 -7.59 -2.51
N ARG A 64 -2.21 -7.77 -3.04
CA ARG A 64 -2.46 -7.84 -4.49
C ARG A 64 -2.07 -6.54 -5.18
N THR A 65 -2.39 -5.40 -4.58
CA THR A 65 -2.02 -4.07 -5.08
C THR A 65 -0.52 -3.81 -5.03
N ALA A 66 0.17 -4.29 -3.99
CA ALA A 66 1.63 -4.19 -3.89
C ALA A 66 2.32 -5.13 -4.90
N ALA A 67 1.82 -6.36 -5.03
CA ALA A 67 2.32 -7.36 -5.97
C ALA A 67 2.15 -6.92 -7.43
N SER A 68 1.01 -6.31 -7.80
CA SER A 68 0.78 -5.81 -9.16
C SER A 68 1.73 -4.67 -9.55
N LYS A 69 2.22 -3.91 -8.58
CA LYS A 69 3.22 -2.86 -8.76
C LYS A 69 4.67 -3.35 -8.60
N GLY A 70 4.88 -4.65 -8.37
CA GLY A 70 6.19 -5.24 -8.13
C GLY A 70 6.87 -4.74 -6.85
N GLN A 71 6.12 -4.20 -5.91
CA GLN A 71 6.64 -3.66 -4.65
C GLN A 71 6.56 -4.73 -3.57
N TYR A 72 7.70 -5.31 -3.20
CA TYR A 72 7.78 -6.38 -2.20
C TYR A 72 8.36 -5.88 -0.87
N SER A 73 7.56 -5.07 -0.15
CA SER A 73 7.90 -4.61 1.20
C SER A 73 6.67 -4.66 2.11
N VAL A 74 6.90 -4.93 3.39
CA VAL A 74 5.87 -4.87 4.43
C VAL A 74 5.36 -3.44 4.62
N ASP A 75 6.26 -2.46 4.54
CA ASP A 75 5.92 -1.05 4.79
C ASP A 75 4.99 -0.50 3.71
N VAL A 76 5.10 -1.02 2.48
CA VAL A 76 4.21 -0.72 1.36
C VAL A 76 2.81 -1.29 1.60
N VAL A 77 2.73 -2.52 2.10
CA VAL A 77 1.44 -3.14 2.46
C VAL A 77 0.77 -2.33 3.58
N GLN A 78 1.54 -1.94 4.60
CA GLN A 78 1.05 -1.07 5.67
C GLN A 78 0.61 0.31 5.16
N TYR A 79 1.32 0.87 4.20
CA TYR A 79 0.92 2.11 3.54
C TYR A 79 -0.44 1.97 2.84
N TYR A 80 -0.66 0.90 2.07
CA TYR A 80 -1.95 0.68 1.39
C TYR A 80 -3.10 0.47 2.37
N LEU A 81 -2.84 -0.21 3.50
CA LEU A 81 -3.82 -0.40 4.58
C LEU A 81 -4.19 0.92 5.28
N ASN A 82 -3.21 1.80 5.49
CA ASN A 82 -3.42 3.11 6.13
C ASN A 82 -3.93 4.19 5.15
N ARG A 83 -3.93 3.92 3.84
CA ARG A 83 -4.31 4.87 2.79
C ARG A 83 -5.83 5.10 2.68
N GLU A 84 -6.63 4.53 3.58
CA GLU A 84 -8.09 4.77 3.61
C GLU A 84 -8.46 6.26 3.78
N GLU A 85 -7.51 7.11 4.19
CA GLU A 85 -7.68 8.56 4.12
C GLU A 85 -7.39 9.05 2.69
N VAL A 86 -8.43 9.03 1.85
CA VAL A 86 -8.49 9.90 0.67
C VAL A 86 -8.11 11.29 1.14
N PRO A 87 -7.06 11.93 0.59
CA PRO A 87 -6.67 13.25 1.04
C PRO A 87 -7.89 14.14 0.87
N VAL A 88 -8.41 14.64 1.99
CA VAL A 88 -9.53 15.58 1.99
C VAL A 88 -9.06 16.74 1.12
N LYS A 89 -9.69 16.88 -0.06
CA LYS A 89 -9.47 18.05 -0.90
C LYS A 89 -9.97 19.22 -0.09
N LEU A 90 -9.05 19.90 0.60
CA LEU A 90 -9.34 21.14 1.28
C LEU A 90 -9.87 22.08 0.20
N LYS A 91 -11.09 22.58 0.41
CA LYS A 91 -11.60 23.65 -0.45
C LYS A 91 -10.59 24.79 -0.36
N PRO A 92 -10.09 25.33 -1.48
CA PRO A 92 -9.19 26.45 -1.43
C PRO A 92 -9.87 27.57 -0.64
N LEU A 93 -9.24 28.00 0.45
CA LEU A 93 -9.69 29.15 1.23
C LEU A 93 -9.22 30.42 0.51
N GLY A 94 -9.76 30.66 -0.68
CA GLY A 94 -9.34 31.75 -1.55
C GLY A 94 -10.46 32.11 -2.52
N PRO A 95 -10.39 33.30 -3.15
CA PRO A 95 -11.32 33.66 -4.21
C PRO A 95 -11.25 32.61 -5.32
N GLU A 96 -12.41 32.26 -5.87
CA GLU A 96 -12.50 31.39 -7.04
C GLU A 96 -11.91 32.17 -8.23
N VAL A 97 -10.66 31.85 -8.57
CA VAL A 97 -9.96 32.48 -9.69
C VAL A 97 -10.45 31.80 -10.97
N GLU A 98 -11.11 32.58 -11.83
CA GLU A 98 -11.46 32.11 -13.17
C GLU A 98 -10.19 31.74 -13.94
N PRO A 99 -10.21 30.63 -14.70
CA PRO A 99 -9.05 30.24 -15.49
C PRO A 99 -8.69 31.35 -16.47
N VAL A 100 -7.43 31.79 -16.43
CA VAL A 100 -6.91 32.82 -17.35
C VAL A 100 -7.08 32.31 -18.78
N ASP A 101 -7.81 33.06 -19.61
CA ASP A 101 -7.94 32.74 -21.03
C ASP A 101 -6.63 33.05 -21.76
N LEU A 102 -5.88 32.01 -22.10
CA LEU A 102 -4.60 32.11 -22.80
C LEU A 102 -4.75 32.27 -24.32
N LYS A 103 -5.98 32.25 -24.87
CA LYS A 103 -6.21 32.43 -26.32
C LYS A 103 -5.71 33.78 -26.85
N ALA A 104 -5.62 34.78 -25.98
CA ALA A 104 -5.03 36.08 -26.31
C ALA A 104 -3.55 35.94 -26.70
N TYR A 105 -2.80 35.03 -26.05
CA TYR A 105 -1.42 34.73 -26.41
C TYR A 105 -1.30 33.93 -27.70
N ASP A 106 -2.22 32.99 -27.94
CA ASP A 106 -2.26 32.24 -29.21
C ASP A 106 -2.47 33.16 -30.41
N SER A 107 -3.28 34.20 -30.23
CA SER A 107 -3.55 35.22 -31.27
C SER A 107 -2.33 36.13 -31.48
N LEU A 108 -1.61 36.47 -30.40
CA LEU A 108 -0.36 37.23 -30.48
C LEU A 108 0.78 36.42 -31.14
N TRP A 109 0.84 35.12 -30.86
CA TRP A 109 1.78 34.19 -31.50
C TRP A 109 1.46 34.01 -32.99
N ALA A 110 0.18 33.94 -33.35
CA ALA A 110 -0.26 33.77 -34.74
C ALA A 110 -0.20 35.07 -35.58
N GLY A 111 -0.18 36.25 -34.93
CA GLY A 111 -0.28 37.56 -35.59
C GLY A 111 0.97 38.44 -35.53
N GLY A 112 2.11 37.93 -35.04
CA GLY A 112 3.39 38.67 -34.99
C GLY A 112 4.09 38.88 -36.35
N GLY A 113 3.43 38.56 -37.46
CA GLY A 113 3.90 38.85 -38.81
C GLY A 113 2.71 39.06 -39.75
N PHE A 114 2.76 40.16 -40.50
CA PHE A 114 1.82 40.58 -41.56
C PHE A 114 0.57 41.35 -41.10
N ASN A 115 0.74 42.65 -40.81
CA ASN A 115 0.54 43.73 -41.79
C ASN A 115 1.07 45.06 -41.24
#